data_AF-A0A1W9RBT3-F1
#
_entry.id   AF-A0A1W9RBT3-F1
#
_cell.length_a   1.000
_cell.length_b   1.000
_cell.length_c   1.000
_cell.angle_alpha   90.00
_cell.angle_beta   90.00
_cell.angle_gamma   90.00
#
_symmetry.space_group_name_H-M   'P 1'
#
loop_
_entity.id
_entity.type
_entity.pdbx_description
1 polymer ?
#
loop_
_entity_poly.entity_id
_entity_poly.type
_entity_poly.pdbx_seq_one_letter_code
_entity_poly.pdbx_strand_id
1 'polypeptide(L)'
;MKKGFLLIASIFLSLFLGIIISISLFRTNLQLKSIEARRASVYAFYAAEAGIERAIYELRKNINWRAGFNNESLIWEGITNQTIGYYDVQIANATPVGSLPTVWVRAQGRDVRYRSVGNQTMRRTILARVALQSPTAFFTSTIGDLNIVSGANIGGDVLARDIIFKVYKSFPPALRKIKINGTAFYIRDIQGDDEEDITIEGDKQKIPPITFVSVDLNRYKTLSQLNGRYIDGDFTYSGEINRKSLSAPNGLVFAENDVYISGEVTESMHIVAGRNIYITGDITCKNLAQIGLSAKEKVIIPESAPSTITIDAFIHMEGSIFKAEGKKYSKDTLNFEGAISVKGGGETAVDLSTYSTRNYTYDQQLNTNLSIPYMSYMADLLTWKEVSSSAPFPPH
;
A
#
# COMPACT_ATOMS: atom_id res chain seq x y z
N MET A 1 -42.84 -73.88 28.04
CA MET A 1 -41.96 -73.45 26.92
C MET A 1 -42.19 -72.02 26.44
N LYS A 2 -43.42 -71.50 26.30
CA LYS A 2 -43.68 -70.13 25.77
C LYS A 2 -43.01 -68.97 26.53
N LYS A 3 -42.89 -69.05 27.86
CA LYS A 3 -42.27 -67.99 28.69
C LYS A 3 -40.74 -67.89 28.55
N GLY A 4 -40.05 -69.01 28.30
CA GLY A 4 -38.60 -69.03 28.11
C GLY A 4 -38.16 -68.45 26.76
N PHE A 5 -38.93 -68.71 25.71
CA PHE A 5 -38.71 -68.12 24.38
C PHE A 5 -38.84 -66.59 24.41
N LEU A 6 -39.84 -66.07 25.14
CA LEU A 6 -40.07 -64.62 25.28
C LEU A 6 -38.91 -63.91 25.99
N LEU A 7 -38.32 -64.56 27.00
CA LEU A 7 -37.14 -64.04 27.71
C LEU A 7 -35.91 -64.00 26.79
N ILE A 8 -35.65 -65.08 26.05
CA ILE A 8 -34.52 -65.18 25.11
C ILE A 8 -34.67 -64.16 23.97
N ALA A 9 -35.88 -64.01 23.42
CA ALA A 9 -36.16 -63.02 22.37
C ALA A 9 -35.98 -61.58 22.88
N SER A 10 -36.35 -61.29 24.14
CA SER A 10 -36.14 -59.98 24.76
C SER A 10 -34.66 -59.66 24.96
N ILE A 11 -33.85 -60.63 25.40
CA ILE A 11 -32.40 -60.47 25.57
C ILE A 11 -31.73 -60.26 24.20
N PHE A 12 -32.15 -61.02 23.18
CA PHE A 12 -31.64 -60.86 21.83
C PHE A 12 -31.98 -59.47 21.26
N LEU A 13 -33.22 -59.01 21.44
CA LEU A 13 -33.65 -57.68 21.02
C LEU A 13 -32.89 -56.57 21.77
N SER A 14 -32.67 -56.71 23.08
CA SER A 14 -31.91 -55.71 23.85
C SER A 14 -30.45 -55.66 23.41
N LEU A 15 -29.84 -56.81 23.10
CA LEU A 15 -28.47 -56.89 22.62
C LEU A 15 -28.35 -56.27 21.22
N PHE A 16 -29.30 -56.56 20.34
CA PHE A 16 -29.36 -55.97 19.00
C PHE A 16 -29.55 -54.44 19.05
N LEU A 17 -30.47 -53.95 19.89
CA LEU A 17 -30.65 -52.52 20.14
C LEU A 17 -29.39 -51.89 20.73
N GLY A 18 -28.73 -52.56 21.68
CA GLY A 18 -27.48 -52.11 22.27
C GLY A 18 -26.36 -51.95 21.24
N ILE A 19 -26.24 -52.90 20.30
CA ILE A 19 -25.28 -52.82 19.18
C ILE A 19 -25.62 -51.62 18.27
N ILE A 20 -26.88 -51.45 17.87
CA ILE A 20 -27.30 -50.33 17.00
C ILE A 20 -27.02 -48.97 17.66
N ILE A 21 -27.38 -48.82 18.93
CA ILE A 21 -27.11 -47.59 19.69
C ILE A 21 -25.61 -47.33 19.78
N SER A 22 -24.81 -48.37 20.05
CA SER A 22 -23.35 -48.26 20.14
C SER A 22 -22.73 -47.82 18.81
N ILE A 23 -23.16 -48.39 17.68
CA ILE A 23 -22.70 -48.01 16.34
C ILE A 23 -23.11 -46.57 16.01
N SER A 24 -24.34 -46.18 16.36
CA SER A 24 -24.83 -44.81 16.13
C SER A 24 -24.00 -43.79 16.92
N LEU A 25 -23.75 -44.04 18.22
CA LEU A 25 -22.92 -43.17 19.06
C LEU A 25 -21.49 -43.09 18.55
N PHE A 26 -20.92 -44.22 18.11
CA PHE A 26 -19.58 -44.24 17.51
C PHE A 26 -19.50 -43.40 16.24
N ARG A 27 -20.48 -43.51 15.32
CA ARG A 27 -20.56 -42.68 14.11
C ARG A 27 -20.70 -41.20 14.43
N THR A 28 -21.56 -40.83 15.37
CA THR A 28 -21.72 -39.43 15.79
C THR A 28 -20.42 -38.87 16.34
N ASN A 29 -19.70 -39.62 17.18
CA ASN A 29 -18.39 -39.21 17.70
C ASN A 29 -17.34 -39.04 16.59
N LEU A 30 -17.31 -39.91 15.58
CA LEU A 30 -16.42 -39.75 14.42
C LEU A 30 -16.76 -38.50 13.60
N GLN A 31 -18.05 -38.22 13.38
CA GLN A 31 -18.49 -37.02 12.68
C GLN A 31 -18.16 -35.74 13.45
N LEU A 32 -18.38 -35.72 14.77
CA LEU A 32 -18.01 -34.59 15.62
C LEU A 32 -16.50 -34.32 15.56
N LYS A 33 -15.66 -35.36 15.67
CA LYS A 33 -14.19 -35.23 15.52
C LYS A 33 -13.80 -34.69 14.15
N SER A 34 -14.48 -35.12 13.08
CA SER A 34 -14.23 -34.63 11.72
C SER A 34 -14.59 -33.15 11.57
N ILE A 35 -15.74 -32.72 12.11
CA ILE A 35 -16.17 -31.31 12.11
C ILE A 35 -15.18 -30.45 12.91
N GLU A 36 -14.75 -30.93 14.08
CA GLU A 36 -13.77 -30.23 14.90
C GLU A 36 -12.42 -30.09 14.21
N ALA A 37 -11.92 -31.16 13.57
CA ALA A 37 -10.68 -31.12 12.79
C ALA A 37 -10.79 -30.15 11.61
N ARG A 38 -11.94 -30.12 10.91
CA ARG A 38 -12.18 -29.16 9.83
C ARG A 38 -12.19 -27.73 10.34
N ARG A 39 -12.85 -27.46 11.47
CA ARG A 39 -12.89 -26.13 12.10
C ARG A 39 -11.49 -25.68 12.55
N ALA A 40 -10.76 -26.53 13.23
CA ALA A 40 -9.36 -26.32 13.64
C ALA A 40 -8.47 -25.97 12.43
N SER A 41 -8.63 -26.73 11.35
CA SER A 41 -7.89 -26.50 10.11
C SER A 41 -8.21 -25.15 9.46
N VAL A 42 -9.46 -24.71 9.50
CA VAL A 42 -9.87 -23.39 8.97
C VAL A 42 -9.28 -22.27 9.83
N TYR A 43 -9.30 -22.39 11.16
CA TYR A 43 -8.70 -21.39 12.05
C TYR A 43 -7.18 -21.31 11.92
N ALA A 44 -6.51 -22.46 11.79
CA ALA A 44 -5.07 -22.48 11.51
C ALA A 44 -4.74 -21.84 10.15
N PHE A 45 -5.59 -22.01 9.14
CA PHE A 45 -5.44 -21.35 7.84
C PHE A 45 -5.61 -19.82 7.96
N TYR A 46 -6.68 -19.35 8.60
CA TYR A 46 -6.89 -17.91 8.81
C TYR A 46 -5.79 -17.26 9.67
N ALA A 47 -5.24 -17.97 10.66
CA ALA A 47 -4.09 -17.49 11.39
C ALA A 47 -2.85 -17.35 10.49
N ALA A 48 -2.63 -18.29 9.56
CA ALA A 48 -1.55 -18.18 8.59
C ALA A 48 -1.77 -16.99 7.64
N GLU A 49 -2.98 -16.79 7.12
CA GLU A 49 -3.31 -15.63 6.26
C GLU A 49 -3.09 -14.31 6.99
N ALA A 50 -3.55 -14.19 8.24
CA ALA A 50 -3.31 -13.02 9.07
C ALA A 50 -1.80 -12.76 9.28
N GLY A 51 -0.99 -13.82 9.39
CA GLY A 51 0.46 -13.71 9.41
C GLY A 51 1.05 -13.14 8.12
N ILE A 52 0.54 -13.54 6.95
CA ILE A 52 0.95 -12.96 5.65
C ILE A 52 0.59 -11.48 5.58
N GLU A 53 -0.66 -11.13 5.89
CA GLU A 53 -1.13 -9.74 5.89
C GLU A 53 -0.32 -8.86 6.85
N ARG A 54 -0.02 -9.37 8.05
CA ARG A 54 0.81 -8.67 9.03
C ARG A 54 2.25 -8.51 8.54
N ALA A 55 2.81 -9.50 7.87
CA ALA A 55 4.15 -9.39 7.28
C ALA A 55 4.21 -8.33 6.17
N ILE A 56 3.20 -8.33 5.28
CA ILE A 56 3.05 -7.31 4.24
C ILE A 56 2.96 -5.93 4.89
N TYR A 57 2.18 -5.79 5.97
CA TYR A 57 2.07 -4.55 6.72
C TYR A 57 3.43 -4.04 7.22
N GLU A 58 4.30 -4.89 7.80
CA GLU A 58 5.64 -4.45 8.22
C GLU A 58 6.56 -4.14 7.03
N LEU A 59 6.47 -4.89 5.94
CA LEU A 59 7.24 -4.61 4.71
C LEU A 59 6.88 -3.24 4.11
N ARG A 60 5.61 -2.82 4.22
CA ARG A 60 5.17 -1.47 3.84
C ARG A 60 5.74 -0.38 4.74
N LYS A 61 6.19 -0.68 5.95
CA LYS A 61 6.86 0.29 6.83
C LYS A 61 8.36 0.35 6.60
N ASN A 62 8.95 -0.79 6.29
CA ASN A 62 10.38 -0.94 6.06
C ASN A 62 10.62 -2.07 5.05
N ILE A 63 11.04 -1.69 3.84
CA ILE A 63 11.32 -2.62 2.74
C ILE A 63 12.38 -3.67 3.10
N ASN A 64 13.26 -3.35 4.06
CA ASN A 64 14.34 -4.22 4.55
C ASN A 64 13.95 -5.03 5.79
N TRP A 65 12.69 -4.98 6.25
CA TRP A 65 12.24 -5.75 7.41
C TRP A 65 12.30 -7.26 7.13
N ARG A 66 13.03 -8.00 7.98
CA ARG A 66 13.20 -9.47 7.88
C ARG A 66 13.02 -10.19 9.23
N ALA A 67 12.61 -9.49 10.28
CA ALA A 67 12.59 -10.03 11.64
C ALA A 67 11.57 -11.17 11.82
N GLY A 68 10.44 -11.13 11.10
CA GLY A 68 9.36 -12.10 11.27
C GLY A 68 8.63 -11.93 12.60
N PHE A 69 7.85 -12.95 12.96
CA PHE A 69 7.04 -12.99 14.19
C PHE A 69 7.04 -14.40 14.78
N ASN A 70 6.88 -14.49 16.10
CA ASN A 70 6.75 -15.76 16.80
C ASN A 70 5.56 -15.71 17.75
N ASN A 71 4.64 -16.67 17.64
CA ASN A 71 3.50 -16.89 18.49
C ASN A 71 2.56 -15.67 18.64
N GLU A 72 2.33 -14.94 17.56
CA GLU A 72 1.40 -13.82 17.57
C GLU A 72 -0.04 -14.33 17.59
N SER A 73 -0.91 -13.68 18.35
CA SER A 73 -2.29 -14.11 18.53
C SER A 73 -3.22 -13.50 17.48
N LEU A 74 -4.05 -14.34 16.84
CA LEU A 74 -5.19 -13.87 16.06
C LEU A 74 -6.42 -13.76 16.96
N ILE A 75 -6.94 -12.54 17.12
CA ILE A 75 -8.09 -12.22 17.95
C ILE A 75 -9.31 -11.97 17.06
N TRP A 76 -10.41 -12.65 17.34
CA TRP A 76 -11.71 -12.30 16.77
C TRP A 76 -12.28 -11.13 17.59
N GLU A 77 -12.33 -9.95 16.96
CA GLU A 77 -12.94 -8.76 17.55
C GLU A 77 -14.48 -8.86 17.52
N GLY A 78 -15.07 -8.89 18.72
CA GLY A 78 -16.49 -9.07 18.97
C GLY A 78 -16.81 -8.72 20.42
N ILE A 79 -17.96 -9.16 20.96
CA ILE A 79 -18.37 -8.81 22.33
C ILE A 79 -17.35 -9.28 23.39
N THR A 80 -16.58 -10.34 23.13
CA THR A 80 -15.69 -10.97 24.13
C THR A 80 -14.22 -11.12 23.72
N ASN A 81 -13.74 -10.45 22.66
CA ASN A 81 -12.36 -10.51 22.13
C ASN A 81 -11.67 -11.88 22.35
N GLN A 82 -12.08 -12.88 21.57
CA GLN A 82 -11.59 -14.25 21.77
C GLN A 82 -10.40 -14.54 20.84
N THR A 83 -9.29 -15.05 21.40
CA THR A 83 -8.22 -15.60 20.57
C THR A 83 -8.72 -16.84 19.83
N ILE A 84 -8.55 -16.89 18.51
CA ILE A 84 -8.99 -18.00 17.64
C ILE A 84 -7.83 -18.79 17.04
N GLY A 85 -6.64 -18.19 16.94
CA GLY A 85 -5.43 -18.86 16.48
C GLY A 85 -4.16 -18.14 16.92
N TYR A 86 -3.01 -18.75 16.61
CA TYR A 86 -1.70 -18.11 16.69
C TYR A 86 -0.96 -18.30 15.38
N TYR A 87 -0.02 -17.41 15.07
CA TYR A 87 0.81 -17.53 13.90
C TYR A 87 2.28 -17.18 14.14
N ASP A 88 3.14 -17.81 13.36
CA ASP A 88 4.57 -17.54 13.27
C ASP A 88 4.88 -17.09 11.83
N VAL A 89 5.80 -16.15 11.64
CA VAL A 89 6.18 -15.63 10.32
C VAL A 89 7.69 -15.64 10.16
N GLN A 90 8.14 -16.13 9.01
CA GLN A 90 9.55 -16.11 8.59
C GLN A 90 9.66 -15.42 7.23
N ILE A 91 10.68 -14.57 7.08
CA ILE A 91 10.95 -13.83 5.84
C ILE A 91 12.30 -14.25 5.29
N ALA A 92 12.36 -14.53 4.00
CA ALA A 92 13.61 -14.79 3.28
C ALA A 92 13.67 -13.97 2.00
N ASN A 93 14.87 -13.66 1.52
CA ASN A 93 15.01 -13.02 0.22
C ASN A 93 14.55 -13.98 -0.88
N ALA A 94 13.99 -13.44 -1.97
CA ALA A 94 13.60 -14.22 -3.13
C ALA A 94 14.25 -13.63 -4.38
N THR A 95 14.39 -14.44 -5.43
CA THR A 95 14.85 -13.96 -6.74
C THR A 95 13.96 -12.79 -7.18
N PRO A 96 14.47 -11.73 -7.81
CA PRO A 96 13.62 -10.73 -8.42
C PRO A 96 12.66 -11.33 -9.48
N VAL A 97 11.53 -10.66 -9.72
CA VAL A 97 10.63 -10.96 -10.86
C VAL A 97 10.72 -9.79 -11.82
N GLY A 98 11.42 -9.96 -12.93
CA GLY A 98 11.80 -8.83 -13.78
C GLY A 98 12.69 -7.87 -13.00
N SER A 99 12.35 -6.58 -13.00
CA SER A 99 13.03 -5.53 -12.23
C SER A 99 12.55 -5.39 -10.78
N LEU A 100 11.54 -6.16 -10.36
CA LEU A 100 10.93 -6.02 -9.04
C LEU A 100 11.68 -6.87 -7.99
N PRO A 101 12.26 -6.26 -6.94
CA PRO A 101 12.76 -6.99 -5.78
C PRO A 101 11.64 -7.79 -5.12
N THR A 102 11.90 -9.03 -4.73
CA THR A 102 10.89 -9.87 -4.05
C THR A 102 11.42 -10.56 -2.81
N VAL A 103 10.50 -10.93 -1.92
CA VAL A 103 10.77 -11.72 -0.72
C VAL A 103 9.79 -12.88 -0.62
N TRP A 104 10.24 -13.97 0.01
CA TRP A 104 9.39 -15.05 0.46
C TRP A 104 8.90 -14.76 1.87
N VAL A 105 7.58 -14.80 2.05
CA VAL A 105 6.91 -14.73 3.35
C VAL A 105 6.32 -16.10 3.65
N ARG A 106 6.76 -16.73 4.73
CA ARG A 106 6.19 -17.98 5.24
C ARG A 106 5.43 -17.70 6.52
N ALA A 107 4.13 -17.92 6.52
CA ALA A 107 3.30 -17.85 7.71
C ALA A 107 2.80 -19.24 8.11
N GLN A 108 2.98 -19.61 9.37
CA GLN A 108 2.47 -20.85 9.93
C GLN A 108 1.43 -20.52 10.98
N GLY A 109 0.18 -20.87 10.72
CA GLY A 109 -0.93 -20.70 11.63
C GLY A 109 -1.24 -21.98 12.40
N ARG A 110 -1.76 -21.81 13.62
CA ARG A 110 -2.22 -22.87 14.52
C ARG A 110 -3.50 -22.44 15.23
N ASP A 111 -4.39 -23.39 15.52
CA ASP A 111 -5.59 -23.08 16.32
C ASP A 111 -5.26 -22.82 17.80
N VAL A 112 -6.21 -22.21 18.53
CA VAL A 112 -6.12 -21.96 19.99
C VAL A 112 -6.43 -23.19 20.83
N ARG A 113 -7.09 -24.20 20.27
CA ARG A 113 -7.43 -25.45 20.96
C ARG A 113 -6.24 -26.40 20.96
N TYR A 114 -5.16 -25.94 21.60
CA TYR A 114 -3.95 -26.69 21.91
C TYR A 114 -4.18 -28.01 22.68
N ARG A 115 -5.42 -28.33 23.12
CA ARG A 115 -5.69 -29.50 23.99
C ARG A 115 -6.90 -30.39 23.71
N SER A 116 -7.76 -30.14 22.71
CA SER A 116 -9.09 -30.82 22.74
C SER A 116 -9.26 -32.07 21.89
N VAL A 117 -8.41 -32.36 20.91
CA VAL A 117 -8.60 -33.54 20.04
C VAL A 117 -7.26 -34.23 19.77
N GLY A 118 -6.91 -35.23 20.60
CA GLY A 118 -5.86 -36.20 20.27
C GLY A 118 -4.40 -35.71 20.30
N ASN A 119 -4.07 -34.68 21.10
CA ASN A 119 -2.69 -34.18 21.25
C ASN A 119 -2.03 -33.62 19.96
N GLN A 120 -2.79 -33.43 18.88
CA GLN A 120 -2.25 -32.85 17.64
C GLN A 120 -2.83 -31.45 17.42
N THR A 121 -1.98 -30.44 17.54
CA THR A 121 -2.31 -29.07 17.13
C THR A 121 -2.39 -29.03 15.61
N MET A 122 -3.55 -28.63 15.06
CA MET A 122 -3.67 -28.44 13.62
C MET A 122 -2.82 -27.24 13.20
N ARG A 123 -1.97 -27.44 12.19
CA ARG A 123 -1.06 -26.42 11.66
C ARG A 123 -1.25 -26.31 10.15
N ARG A 124 -1.26 -25.08 9.64
CA ARG A 124 -1.32 -24.78 8.22
C ARG A 124 -0.20 -23.80 7.90
N THR A 125 0.50 -23.98 6.79
CA THR A 125 1.62 -23.13 6.40
C THR A 125 1.39 -22.57 5.01
N ILE A 126 1.39 -21.24 4.91
CA ILE A 126 1.28 -20.51 3.65
C ILE A 126 2.68 -19.97 3.31
N LEU A 127 3.08 -20.17 2.06
CA LEU A 127 4.26 -19.55 1.48
C LEU A 127 3.81 -18.58 0.38
N ALA A 128 4.16 -17.31 0.55
CA ALA A 128 3.80 -16.20 -0.32
C ALA A 128 5.05 -15.54 -0.92
N ARG A 129 4.99 -15.13 -2.18
CA ARG A 129 5.98 -14.26 -2.80
C ARG A 129 5.43 -12.84 -2.82
N VAL A 130 6.19 -11.90 -2.27
CA VAL A 130 5.80 -10.50 -2.15
C VAL A 130 6.79 -9.65 -2.94
N ALA A 131 6.30 -8.86 -3.89
CA ALA A 131 7.06 -7.82 -4.58
C ALA A 131 7.16 -6.58 -3.70
N LEU A 132 8.30 -5.91 -3.75
CA LEU A 132 8.60 -4.73 -2.97
C LEU A 132 8.97 -3.58 -3.89
N GLN A 133 8.40 -2.39 -3.67
CA GLN A 133 8.69 -1.23 -4.51
C GLN A 133 8.61 0.08 -3.71
N SER A 134 9.48 1.03 -4.06
CA SER A 134 9.35 2.40 -3.55
C SER A 134 8.31 3.16 -4.37
N PRO A 135 7.37 3.89 -3.75
CA PRO A 135 6.42 4.74 -4.47
C PRO A 135 7.12 5.87 -5.25
N THR A 136 8.39 6.14 -4.96
CA THR A 136 9.24 7.14 -5.61
C THR A 136 10.00 6.61 -6.83
N ALA A 137 9.79 5.35 -7.23
CA ALA A 137 10.54 4.74 -8.34
C ALA A 137 10.22 5.35 -9.72
N PHE A 138 9.11 6.10 -9.82
CA PHE A 138 8.68 6.79 -11.03
C PHE A 138 8.55 8.28 -10.76
N PHE A 139 8.63 9.10 -11.81
CA PHE A 139 8.29 10.52 -11.69
C PHE A 139 6.82 10.68 -11.32
N THR A 140 5.91 10.02 -12.05
CA THR A 140 4.49 9.97 -11.72
C THR A 140 4.02 8.53 -11.72
N SER A 141 3.29 8.14 -10.68
CA SER A 141 2.72 6.80 -10.52
C SER A 141 1.26 6.88 -10.08
N THR A 142 0.35 6.25 -10.83
CA THR A 142 -1.08 6.20 -10.49
C THR A 142 -1.81 4.96 -11.00
N ILE A 143 -2.89 4.53 -10.31
CA ILE A 143 -3.88 3.57 -10.85
C ILE A 143 -5.12 4.27 -11.44
N GLY A 144 -5.13 5.60 -11.44
CA GLY A 144 -6.10 6.42 -12.17
C GLY A 144 -5.65 6.72 -13.59
N ASP A 145 -6.46 7.50 -14.29
CA ASP A 145 -6.11 8.02 -15.61
C ASP A 145 -5.14 9.20 -15.44
N LEU A 146 -4.20 9.34 -16.36
CA LEU A 146 -3.26 10.45 -16.39
C LEU A 146 -3.45 11.22 -17.69
N ASN A 147 -4.08 12.40 -17.59
CA ASN A 147 -4.20 13.33 -18.72
C ASN A 147 -2.95 14.21 -18.78
N ILE A 148 -2.10 13.99 -19.77
CA ILE A 148 -0.93 14.84 -20.04
C ILE A 148 -1.32 15.82 -21.14
N VAL A 149 -1.26 17.11 -20.83
CA VAL A 149 -1.74 18.17 -21.74
C VAL A 149 -0.60 19.09 -22.20
N SER A 150 -0.79 19.80 -23.32
CA SER A 150 0.19 20.73 -23.92
C SER A 150 0.94 21.62 -22.92
N GLY A 151 2.26 21.73 -23.10
CA GLY A 151 3.16 22.51 -22.25
C GLY A 151 3.80 21.70 -21.10
N ALA A 152 3.66 20.37 -21.11
CA ALA A 152 4.28 19.47 -20.14
C ALA A 152 5.62 18.94 -20.64
N ASN A 153 6.68 19.09 -19.84
CA ASN A 153 7.99 18.48 -20.07
C ASN A 153 8.35 17.62 -18.86
N ILE A 154 8.24 16.30 -19.01
CA ILE A 154 8.41 15.29 -17.96
C ILE A 154 9.79 14.66 -18.02
N GLY A 155 10.63 14.97 -17.05
CA GLY A 155 11.98 14.42 -16.89
C GLY A 155 12.02 13.12 -16.10
N GLY A 156 11.40 12.04 -16.60
CA GLY A 156 11.46 10.71 -15.98
C GLY A 156 10.36 9.76 -16.45
N ASP A 157 10.34 8.56 -15.85
CA ASP A 157 9.36 7.52 -16.18
C ASP A 157 7.97 7.85 -15.61
N VAL A 158 6.93 7.53 -16.38
CA VAL A 158 5.53 7.70 -15.98
C VAL A 158 4.82 6.36 -15.93
N LEU A 159 3.94 6.20 -14.93
CA LEU A 159 3.10 5.04 -14.76
C LEU A 159 1.66 5.46 -14.47
N ALA A 160 0.71 5.02 -15.31
CA ALA A 160 -0.71 5.25 -15.10
C ALA A 160 -1.56 4.05 -15.52
N ARG A 161 -2.85 4.05 -15.14
CA ARG A 161 -3.80 3.08 -15.69
C ARG A 161 -3.99 3.31 -17.18
N ASP A 162 -4.34 4.54 -17.52
CA ASP A 162 -4.40 5.03 -18.89
C ASP A 162 -3.60 6.31 -19.00
N ILE A 163 -2.83 6.44 -20.08
CA ILE A 163 -2.11 7.67 -20.40
C ILE A 163 -2.82 8.30 -21.59
N ILE A 164 -3.37 9.49 -21.39
CA ILE A 164 -4.12 10.21 -22.43
C ILE A 164 -3.41 11.53 -22.70
N PHE A 165 -2.89 11.67 -23.92
CA PHE A 165 -2.28 12.90 -24.36
C PHE A 165 -3.32 13.83 -24.99
N LYS A 166 -3.33 15.10 -24.56
CA LYS A 166 -4.26 16.12 -25.08
C LYS A 166 -3.49 17.34 -25.56
N VAL A 167 -3.29 17.41 -26.87
CA VAL A 167 -2.62 18.53 -27.53
C VAL A 167 -3.63 19.63 -27.88
N TYR A 168 -3.43 20.84 -27.37
CA TYR A 168 -4.27 22.00 -27.68
C TYR A 168 -3.68 22.78 -28.86
N LYS A 169 -4.14 22.47 -30.07
CA LYS A 169 -3.68 23.09 -31.33
C LYS A 169 -3.94 24.61 -31.38
N SER A 170 -4.78 25.16 -30.51
CA SER A 170 -4.98 26.61 -30.37
C SER A 170 -3.77 27.36 -29.80
N PHE A 171 -2.81 26.69 -29.17
CA PHE A 171 -1.64 27.35 -28.58
C PHE A 171 -0.54 27.66 -29.59
N PRO A 172 0.42 28.55 -29.27
CA PRO A 172 1.64 28.71 -30.06
C PRO A 172 2.43 27.39 -30.14
N PRO A 173 3.15 27.11 -31.25
CA PRO A 173 3.89 25.85 -31.44
C PRO A 173 4.82 25.46 -30.27
N ALA A 174 5.45 26.44 -29.62
CA ALA A 174 6.32 26.19 -28.47
C ALA A 174 5.57 25.59 -27.26
N LEU A 175 4.30 25.96 -27.07
CA LEU A 175 3.47 25.53 -25.94
C LEU A 175 2.60 24.31 -26.27
N ARG A 176 2.48 23.89 -27.54
CA ARG A 176 1.72 22.69 -27.94
C ARG A 176 2.38 21.40 -27.47
N LYS A 177 3.72 21.42 -27.38
CA LYS A 177 4.54 20.24 -27.20
C LYS A 177 4.28 19.54 -25.87
N ILE A 178 4.34 18.21 -25.90
CA ILE A 178 4.37 17.35 -24.73
C ILE A 178 5.60 16.46 -24.86
N LYS A 179 6.43 16.43 -23.81
CA LYS A 179 7.67 15.65 -23.81
C LYS A 179 7.73 14.74 -22.58
N ILE A 180 8.11 13.47 -22.78
CA ILE A 180 8.48 12.52 -21.73
C ILE A 180 9.91 12.05 -22.00
N ASN A 181 10.85 12.43 -21.13
CA ASN A 181 12.26 12.01 -21.16
C ASN A 181 12.43 10.72 -20.35
N GLY A 182 11.68 9.68 -20.72
CA GLY A 182 11.59 8.42 -19.98
C GLY A 182 10.63 7.45 -20.66
N THR A 183 10.35 6.33 -19.99
CA THR A 183 9.44 5.27 -20.44
C THR A 183 8.01 5.57 -19.98
N ALA A 184 7.04 5.33 -20.87
CA ALA A 184 5.62 5.41 -20.56
C ALA A 184 5.05 4.03 -20.25
N PHE A 185 4.87 3.74 -18.96
CA PHE A 185 4.24 2.52 -18.48
C PHE A 185 2.73 2.68 -18.34
N TYR A 186 1.96 1.78 -18.94
CA TYR A 186 0.50 1.83 -18.89
C TYR A 186 -0.09 0.46 -18.55
N ILE A 187 -1.21 0.44 -17.81
CA ILE A 187 -1.87 -0.82 -17.41
C ILE A 187 -2.92 -1.23 -18.45
N ARG A 188 -3.73 -0.27 -18.91
CA ARG A 188 -4.86 -0.53 -19.81
C ARG A 188 -4.58 -0.01 -21.21
N ASP A 189 -4.45 1.30 -21.37
CA ASP A 189 -4.34 1.93 -22.69
C ASP A 189 -3.44 3.19 -22.72
N ILE A 190 -3.00 3.57 -23.92
CA ILE A 190 -2.31 4.81 -24.21
C ILE A 190 -2.96 5.47 -25.43
N GLN A 191 -3.31 6.75 -25.33
CA GLN A 191 -4.14 7.44 -26.34
C GLN A 191 -3.55 8.78 -26.75
N GLY A 192 -3.61 9.05 -28.05
CA GLY A 192 -3.18 10.30 -28.67
C GLY A 192 -1.67 10.44 -28.78
N ASP A 193 -0.90 9.38 -28.52
CA ASP A 193 0.57 9.34 -28.57
C ASP A 193 1.16 9.39 -29.99
N ASP A 194 0.31 9.35 -31.02
CA ASP A 194 0.63 9.47 -32.44
C ASP A 194 0.67 10.92 -32.95
N GLU A 195 0.27 11.90 -32.14
CA GLU A 195 0.33 13.32 -32.47
C GLU A 195 1.77 13.83 -32.63
N GLU A 196 2.04 14.62 -33.69
CA GLU A 196 3.38 15.17 -34.02
C GLU A 196 3.98 16.04 -32.89
N ASP A 197 3.14 16.65 -32.07
CA ASP A 197 3.56 17.51 -30.96
C ASP A 197 3.97 16.72 -29.70
N ILE A 198 3.95 15.38 -29.75
CA ILE A 198 4.29 14.50 -28.63
C ILE A 198 5.61 13.80 -28.89
N THR A 199 6.45 13.75 -27.85
CA THR A 199 7.70 13.00 -27.90
C THR A 199 7.86 12.19 -26.62
N ILE A 200 8.03 10.88 -26.78
CA ILE A 200 8.42 9.96 -25.72
C ILE A 200 9.82 9.45 -26.09
N GLU A 201 10.83 9.77 -25.29
CA GLU A 201 12.21 9.39 -25.58
C GLU A 201 12.50 7.92 -25.27
N GLY A 202 11.82 7.36 -24.25
CA GLY A 202 11.89 5.94 -23.91
C GLY A 202 10.84 5.09 -24.63
N ASP A 203 10.61 3.89 -24.10
CA ASP A 203 9.63 2.95 -24.67
C ASP A 203 8.20 3.20 -24.18
N LYS A 204 7.24 2.57 -24.86
CA LYS A 204 5.85 2.43 -24.41
C LYS A 204 5.63 0.99 -23.95
N GLN A 205 5.43 0.79 -22.65
CA GLN A 205 5.34 -0.56 -22.09
C GLN A 205 4.02 -0.81 -21.35
N LYS A 206 3.28 -1.82 -21.83
CA LYS A 206 2.12 -2.33 -21.09
C LYS A 206 2.59 -3.19 -19.92
N ILE A 207 2.09 -2.92 -18.71
CA ILE A 207 2.43 -3.68 -17.51
C ILE A 207 1.17 -4.31 -16.87
N PRO A 208 1.30 -5.39 -16.09
CA PRO A 208 0.16 -5.93 -15.33
C PRO A 208 -0.35 -4.91 -14.30
N PRO A 209 -1.61 -5.05 -13.84
CA PRO A 209 -2.13 -4.23 -12.76
C PRO A 209 -1.25 -4.29 -11.51
N ILE A 210 -0.99 -3.14 -10.89
CA ILE A 210 -0.23 -3.01 -9.64
C ILE A 210 -1.10 -2.40 -8.54
N THR A 211 -0.73 -2.60 -7.27
CA THR A 211 -1.45 -2.03 -6.13
C THR A 211 -0.67 -0.88 -5.48
N PHE A 212 -1.36 0.22 -5.19
CA PHE A 212 -0.77 1.38 -4.53
C PHE A 212 -1.07 1.36 -3.03
N VAL A 213 -0.09 1.78 -2.24
CA VAL A 213 -0.23 1.85 -0.78
C VAL A 213 -0.96 3.14 -0.40
N SER A 214 -2.01 2.95 0.40
CA SER A 214 -2.83 4.03 0.97
C SER A 214 -2.08 4.75 2.08
N VAL A 215 -2.48 5.99 2.40
CA VAL A 215 -1.85 6.76 3.47
C VAL A 215 -2.35 6.20 4.82
N ASP A 216 -1.47 5.54 5.58
CA ASP A 216 -1.79 4.96 6.89
C ASP A 216 -1.85 6.04 7.97
N LEU A 217 -3.00 6.75 8.04
CA LEU A 217 -3.23 7.83 8.99
C LEU A 217 -3.06 7.39 10.44
N ASN A 218 -3.50 6.17 10.78
CA ASN A 218 -3.38 5.66 12.15
C ASN A 218 -1.92 5.51 12.55
N ARG A 219 -1.07 4.95 11.67
CA ARG A 219 0.38 4.87 11.91
C ARG A 219 0.99 6.25 12.08
N TYR A 220 0.70 7.20 11.19
CA TYR A 220 1.28 8.54 11.25
C TYR A 220 0.83 9.31 12.49
N LYS A 221 -0.44 9.17 12.88
CA LYS A 221 -0.98 9.68 14.15
C LYS A 221 -0.19 9.14 15.34
N THR A 222 -0.05 7.82 15.47
CA THR A 222 0.71 7.20 16.58
C THR A 222 2.19 7.63 16.58
N LEU A 223 2.86 7.64 15.43
CA LEU A 223 4.27 8.03 15.35
C LEU A 223 4.50 9.51 15.67
N SER A 224 3.57 10.37 15.27
CA SER A 224 3.62 11.81 15.59
C SER A 224 3.46 12.08 17.08
N GLN A 225 2.67 11.27 17.79
CA GLN A 225 2.49 11.35 19.24
C GLN A 225 3.68 10.78 20.03
N LEU A 226 4.41 9.81 19.45
CA LEU A 226 5.51 9.12 20.14
C LEU A 226 6.81 9.94 20.16
N ASN A 227 7.12 10.72 19.11
CA ASN A 227 8.29 11.62 19.06
C ASN A 227 8.27 12.59 17.87
N GLY A 228 7.10 12.92 17.33
CA GLY A 228 6.95 13.87 16.22
C GLY A 228 6.13 15.07 16.64
N ARG A 229 5.40 15.65 15.70
CA ARG A 229 4.41 16.69 15.98
C ARG A 229 3.02 16.24 15.56
N TYR A 230 2.15 16.04 16.53
CA TYR A 230 0.72 15.84 16.34
C TYR A 230 -0.01 17.18 16.42
N ILE A 231 -0.96 17.42 15.51
CA ILE A 231 -1.76 18.64 15.43
C ILE A 231 -3.24 18.24 15.30
N ASP A 232 -4.02 18.61 16.31
CA ASP A 232 -5.47 18.40 16.35
C ASP A 232 -6.20 19.53 15.62
N GLY A 233 -6.17 19.49 14.29
CA GLY A 233 -6.80 20.50 13.44
C GLY A 233 -5.98 20.83 12.20
N ASP A 234 -6.19 22.04 11.68
CA ASP A 234 -5.44 22.56 10.54
C ASP A 234 -4.02 22.95 10.96
N PHE A 235 -3.08 22.85 10.03
CA PHE A 235 -1.71 23.26 10.24
C PHE A 235 -1.26 24.22 9.13
N THR A 236 -0.80 25.42 9.51
CA THR A 236 -0.25 26.39 8.55
C THR A 236 1.20 26.67 8.88
N TYR A 237 2.07 26.62 7.89
CA TYR A 237 3.49 26.90 8.06
C TYR A 237 4.12 27.56 6.83
N SER A 238 4.94 28.58 7.09
CA SER A 238 5.78 29.25 6.10
C SER A 238 7.13 29.58 6.72
N GLY A 239 8.24 29.21 6.06
CA GLY A 239 9.59 29.54 6.54
C GLY A 239 10.56 28.35 6.44
N GLU A 240 11.50 28.24 7.35
CA GLU A 240 12.47 27.14 7.36
C GLU A 240 11.83 25.84 7.89
N ILE A 241 11.78 24.80 7.06
CA ILE A 241 11.18 23.50 7.35
C ILE A 241 12.30 22.54 7.80
N ASN A 242 12.36 22.30 9.11
CA ASN A 242 13.26 21.32 9.72
C ASN A 242 12.68 20.81 11.05
N ARG A 243 13.36 19.85 11.69
CA ARG A 243 12.87 19.22 12.93
C ARG A 243 12.70 20.20 14.08
N LYS A 244 13.59 21.19 14.19
CA LYS A 244 13.59 22.19 15.26
C LYS A 244 12.45 23.19 15.08
N SER A 245 12.36 23.83 13.92
CA SER A 245 11.34 24.85 13.62
C SER A 245 9.94 24.27 13.64
N LEU A 246 9.80 23.01 13.24
CA LEU A 246 8.53 22.30 13.29
C LEU A 246 8.29 21.58 14.62
N SER A 247 9.19 21.61 15.60
CA SER A 247 9.04 20.86 16.86
C SER A 247 8.69 19.37 16.64
N ALA A 248 9.34 18.76 15.65
CA ALA A 248 9.13 17.38 15.23
C ALA A 248 10.47 16.63 15.25
N PRO A 249 10.95 16.17 16.43
CA PRO A 249 12.28 15.59 16.59
C PRO A 249 12.56 14.38 15.69
N ASN A 250 11.54 13.58 15.38
CA ASN A 250 11.65 12.45 14.46
C ASN A 250 11.44 12.81 12.98
N GLY A 251 11.21 14.08 12.66
CA GLY A 251 10.97 14.57 11.30
C GLY A 251 9.55 14.37 10.77
N LEU A 252 8.60 13.89 11.59
CA LEU A 252 7.21 13.67 11.20
C LEU A 252 6.29 14.74 11.80
N VAL A 253 5.49 15.38 10.93
CA VAL A 253 4.34 16.20 11.31
C VAL A 253 3.07 15.53 10.81
N PHE A 254 2.09 15.38 11.69
CA PHE A 254 0.75 14.90 11.35
C PHE A 254 -0.29 15.92 11.80
N ALA A 255 -1.14 16.35 10.87
CA ALA A 255 -2.30 17.18 11.14
C ALA A 255 -3.58 16.40 10.82
N GLU A 256 -4.55 16.41 11.74
CA GLU A 256 -5.84 15.72 11.55
C GLU A 256 -6.63 16.26 10.35
N ASN A 257 -6.52 17.55 10.05
CA ASN A 257 -7.26 18.20 8.98
C ASN A 257 -6.34 18.61 7.82
N ASP A 258 -6.43 19.88 7.39
CA ASP A 258 -5.74 20.41 6.23
C ASP A 258 -4.38 21.00 6.63
N VAL A 259 -3.39 20.88 5.73
CA VAL A 259 -2.07 21.48 5.89
C VAL A 259 -1.88 22.56 4.83
N TYR A 260 -1.42 23.75 5.22
CA TYR A 260 -1.03 24.84 4.34
C TYR A 260 0.47 25.05 4.49
N ILE A 261 1.23 24.90 3.42
CA ILE A 261 2.68 24.86 3.51
C ILE A 261 3.40 25.59 2.37
N SER A 262 4.46 26.28 2.75
CA SER A 262 5.50 26.84 1.89
C SER A 262 6.78 26.98 2.70
N GLY A 263 7.95 27.06 2.07
CA GLY A 263 9.21 27.25 2.77
C GLY A 263 10.42 26.57 2.18
N GLU A 264 11.51 26.64 2.92
CA GLU A 264 12.80 26.06 2.58
C GLU A 264 13.08 24.87 3.49
N VAL A 265 13.25 23.69 2.93
CA VAL A 265 13.51 22.43 3.62
C VAL A 265 15.01 22.27 3.83
N THR A 266 15.47 22.35 5.07
CA THR A 266 16.89 22.24 5.44
C THR A 266 17.26 20.89 6.06
N GLU A 267 16.27 20.11 6.47
CA GLU A 267 16.40 18.72 6.93
C GLU A 267 15.27 17.86 6.36
N SER A 268 15.50 16.55 6.17
CA SER A 268 14.45 15.69 5.61
C SER A 268 13.26 15.53 6.55
N MET A 269 12.06 15.81 6.02
CA MET A 269 10.81 15.87 6.77
C MET A 269 9.70 15.07 6.07
N HIS A 270 8.73 14.59 6.84
CA HIS A 270 7.50 14.02 6.32
C HIS A 270 6.32 14.74 6.96
N ILE A 271 5.47 15.34 6.14
CA ILE A 271 4.28 16.07 6.57
C ILE A 271 3.05 15.35 6.03
N VAL A 272 2.16 15.00 6.94
CA VAL A 272 0.97 14.18 6.66
C VAL A 272 -0.28 14.95 7.05
N ALA A 273 -1.22 15.05 6.12
CA ALA A 273 -2.54 15.64 6.33
C ALA A 273 -3.61 14.54 6.35
N GLY A 274 -4.45 14.54 7.39
CA GLY A 274 -5.64 13.69 7.47
C GLY A 274 -6.70 14.05 6.42
N ARG A 275 -6.58 15.24 5.82
CA ARG A 275 -7.40 15.70 4.68
C ARG A 275 -6.53 16.17 3.51
N ASN A 276 -6.43 17.47 3.27
CA ASN A 276 -5.77 18.05 2.09
C ASN A 276 -4.43 18.71 2.45
N ILE A 277 -3.53 18.82 1.46
CA ILE A 277 -2.35 19.68 1.54
C ILE A 277 -2.49 20.81 0.53
N TYR A 278 -2.32 22.05 0.98
CA TYR A 278 -2.29 23.26 0.17
C TYR A 278 -0.84 23.76 0.07
N ILE A 279 -0.29 23.79 -1.13
CA ILE A 279 1.04 24.33 -1.39
C ILE A 279 0.88 25.81 -1.72
N THR A 280 1.06 26.67 -0.71
CA THR A 280 0.71 28.10 -0.79
C THR A 280 1.79 28.99 -1.42
N GLY A 281 2.98 28.43 -1.62
CA GLY A 281 4.16 29.11 -2.18
C GLY A 281 5.27 28.09 -2.42
N ASP A 282 6.48 28.58 -2.69
CA ASP A 282 7.61 27.70 -3.00
C ASP A 282 7.89 26.70 -1.88
N ILE A 283 8.27 25.49 -2.27
CA ILE A 283 8.86 24.47 -1.41
C ILE A 283 10.19 24.13 -2.04
N THR A 284 11.31 24.45 -1.40
CA THR A 284 12.64 24.19 -1.96
C THR A 284 13.46 23.33 -1.02
N CYS A 285 14.27 22.42 -1.54
CA CYS A 285 15.11 21.53 -0.75
C CYS A 285 16.59 21.96 -0.79
N LYS A 286 17.25 22.03 0.36
CA LYS A 286 18.69 22.31 0.48
C LYS A 286 19.46 21.15 1.07
N ASN A 287 20.77 21.10 0.83
CA ASN A 287 21.69 20.15 1.47
C ASN A 287 21.29 18.67 1.32
N LEU A 288 20.71 18.29 0.18
CA LEU A 288 20.16 16.95 -0.07
C LEU A 288 18.99 16.56 0.85
N ALA A 289 18.38 17.52 1.55
CA ALA A 289 17.15 17.30 2.29
C ALA A 289 16.03 16.90 1.33
N GLN A 290 15.09 16.09 1.82
CA GLN A 290 13.91 15.66 1.06
C GLN A 290 12.66 15.87 1.90
N ILE A 291 11.58 16.32 1.26
CA ILE A 291 10.28 16.44 1.92
C ILE A 291 9.27 15.47 1.28
N GLY A 292 8.60 14.71 2.15
CA GLY A 292 7.40 13.96 1.79
C GLY A 292 6.15 14.73 2.20
N LEU A 293 5.20 14.88 1.29
CA LEU A 293 3.88 15.44 1.53
C LEU A 293 2.83 14.37 1.28
N SER A 294 2.24 13.82 2.34
CA SER A 294 1.21 12.77 2.25
C SER A 294 -0.18 13.30 2.60
N ALA A 295 -1.11 13.24 1.66
CA ALA A 295 -2.50 13.68 1.87
C ALA A 295 -3.49 12.51 1.76
N LYS A 296 -4.47 12.45 2.66
CA LYS A 296 -5.57 11.49 2.52
C LYS A 296 -6.46 11.80 1.31
N GLU A 297 -6.75 13.07 1.10
CA GLU A 297 -7.67 13.54 0.06
C GLU A 297 -6.90 14.10 -1.15
N LYS A 298 -6.56 15.39 -1.15
CA LYS A 298 -5.98 16.06 -2.31
C LYS A 298 -4.74 16.84 -1.93
N VAL A 299 -3.91 17.09 -2.94
CA VAL A 299 -2.92 18.16 -2.87
C VAL A 299 -3.35 19.25 -3.83
N ILE A 300 -3.31 20.50 -3.37
CA ILE A 300 -3.91 21.64 -4.04
C ILE A 300 -2.87 22.77 -4.07
N ILE A 301 -2.61 23.33 -5.25
CA ILE A 301 -1.98 24.64 -5.37
C ILE A 301 -3.11 25.66 -5.50
N PRO A 302 -3.43 26.44 -4.45
CA PRO A 302 -4.59 27.33 -4.47
C PRO A 302 -4.41 28.46 -5.48
N GLU A 303 -5.53 29.08 -5.88
CA GLU A 303 -5.51 30.21 -6.83
C GLU A 303 -4.62 31.36 -6.32
N SER A 304 -4.59 31.58 -5.00
CA SER A 304 -3.75 32.58 -4.33
C SER A 304 -2.24 32.30 -4.34
N ALA A 305 -1.80 31.11 -4.73
CA ALA A 305 -0.36 30.80 -4.84
C ALA A 305 0.29 31.61 -5.96
N PRO A 306 1.61 31.89 -5.90
CA PRO A 306 2.33 32.66 -6.90
C PRO A 306 2.13 32.19 -8.36
N SER A 307 2.20 33.13 -9.31
CA SER A 307 2.15 32.83 -10.75
C SER A 307 3.31 31.96 -11.23
N THR A 308 4.45 32.06 -10.54
CA THR A 308 5.62 31.20 -10.75
C THR A 308 5.95 30.54 -9.43
N ILE A 309 6.02 29.21 -9.40
CA ILE A 309 6.23 28.44 -8.17
C ILE A 309 7.21 27.29 -8.42
N THR A 310 8.06 27.02 -7.43
CA THR A 310 8.98 25.87 -7.40
C THR A 310 8.59 24.92 -6.27
N ILE A 311 8.48 23.63 -6.58
CA ILE A 311 8.08 22.58 -5.63
C ILE A 311 9.07 21.43 -5.71
N ASP A 312 9.91 21.31 -4.69
CA ASP A 312 10.88 20.24 -4.51
C ASP A 312 10.32 19.27 -3.47
N ALA A 313 9.54 18.27 -3.91
CA ALA A 313 8.84 17.39 -2.99
C ALA A 313 8.52 16.02 -3.58
N PHE A 314 8.46 15.02 -2.70
CA PHE A 314 7.69 13.81 -2.97
C PHE A 314 6.24 14.02 -2.53
N ILE A 315 5.31 13.88 -3.46
CA ILE A 315 3.88 13.97 -3.22
C ILE A 315 3.27 12.57 -3.19
N HIS A 316 2.63 12.21 -2.08
CA HIS A 316 1.86 10.96 -1.95
C HIS A 316 0.42 11.28 -1.59
N MET A 317 -0.53 10.68 -2.30
CA MET A 317 -1.94 10.85 -1.94
C MET A 317 -2.78 9.62 -2.23
N GLU A 318 -3.75 9.40 -1.33
CA GLU A 318 -4.75 8.36 -1.51
C GLU A 318 -5.97 8.83 -2.29
N GLY A 319 -6.31 10.12 -2.22
CA GLY A 319 -7.49 10.62 -2.91
C GLY A 319 -7.26 10.86 -4.40
N SER A 320 -8.13 11.68 -4.97
CA SER A 320 -8.44 11.59 -6.40
C SER A 320 -7.50 12.36 -7.31
N ILE A 321 -6.90 13.47 -6.85
CA ILE A 321 -6.20 14.41 -7.73
C ILE A 321 -5.18 15.31 -7.02
N PHE A 322 -4.04 15.53 -7.66
CA PHE A 322 -3.16 16.68 -7.45
C PHE A 322 -3.56 17.81 -8.41
N LYS A 323 -4.05 18.95 -7.91
CA LYS A 323 -4.54 20.02 -8.79
C LYS A 323 -3.98 21.40 -8.48
N ALA A 324 -3.96 22.26 -9.50
CA ALA A 324 -3.79 23.71 -9.34
C ALA A 324 -5.12 24.41 -9.61
N GLU A 325 -5.58 25.25 -8.68
CA GLU A 325 -6.82 26.01 -8.83
C GLU A 325 -6.60 27.32 -9.60
N GLY A 326 -7.60 27.68 -10.39
CA GLY A 326 -7.59 28.86 -11.25
C GLY A 326 -8.10 28.53 -12.65
N LYS A 327 -8.09 29.54 -13.52
CA LYS A 327 -8.38 29.35 -14.95
C LYS A 327 -7.19 28.64 -15.61
N LYS A 328 -7.46 27.70 -16.51
CA LYS A 328 -6.40 27.04 -17.28
C LYS A 328 -5.48 28.08 -17.95
N TYR A 329 -4.18 27.88 -17.83
CA TYR A 329 -3.13 28.75 -18.38
C TYR A 329 -3.13 30.18 -17.82
N SER A 330 -3.73 30.44 -16.66
CA SER A 330 -3.71 31.77 -16.03
C SER A 330 -2.45 32.07 -15.23
N LYS A 331 -1.65 31.05 -14.91
CA LYS A 331 -0.37 31.18 -14.20
C LYS A 331 0.79 30.88 -15.16
N ASP A 332 1.96 31.42 -14.84
CA ASP A 332 3.11 31.40 -15.73
C ASP A 332 3.81 30.03 -15.73
N THR A 333 4.64 29.76 -14.71
CA THR A 333 5.53 28.60 -14.70
C THR A 333 5.43 27.80 -13.40
N LEU A 334 5.29 26.48 -13.52
CA LEU A 334 5.47 25.53 -12.41
C LEU A 334 6.76 24.76 -12.64
N ASN A 335 7.70 24.85 -11.70
CA ASN A 335 8.84 23.96 -11.62
C ASN A 335 8.58 22.93 -10.51
N PHE A 336 8.61 21.65 -10.86
CA PHE A 336 8.40 20.58 -9.90
C PHE A 336 9.56 19.60 -10.00
N GLU A 337 10.31 19.46 -8.93
CA GLU A 337 11.40 18.49 -8.80
C GLU A 337 11.03 17.46 -7.73
N GLY A 338 11.01 16.17 -8.10
CA GLY A 338 10.66 15.10 -7.18
C GLY A 338 9.87 13.99 -7.82
N ALA A 339 8.86 13.49 -7.10
CA ALA A 339 8.00 12.40 -7.58
C ALA A 339 6.57 12.54 -7.06
N ILE A 340 5.63 11.99 -7.81
CA ILE A 340 4.19 12.08 -7.55
C ILE A 340 3.63 10.66 -7.54
N SER A 341 2.98 10.28 -6.44
CA SER A 341 2.28 9.01 -6.30
C SER A 341 0.84 9.27 -5.88
N VAL A 342 -0.09 9.07 -6.80
CA VAL A 342 -1.52 9.33 -6.60
C VAL A 342 -2.26 8.04 -6.83
N LYS A 343 -3.04 7.55 -5.86
CA LYS A 343 -3.92 6.41 -6.11
C LYS A 343 -4.87 6.73 -7.28
N GLY A 344 -5.51 7.88 -7.24
CA GLY A 344 -6.34 8.37 -8.34
C GLY A 344 -7.73 7.75 -8.34
N GLY A 345 -8.67 8.47 -8.92
CA GLY A 345 -10.08 8.08 -8.97
C GLY A 345 -11.02 9.05 -9.68
N GLY A 346 -10.49 10.16 -10.20
CA GLY A 346 -11.20 11.10 -11.07
C GLY A 346 -10.79 10.97 -12.54
N GLU A 347 -11.13 11.98 -13.35
CA GLU A 347 -10.79 12.04 -14.78
C GLU A 347 -9.28 12.15 -15.07
N THR A 348 -8.52 12.66 -14.11
CA THR A 348 -7.06 12.66 -14.13
C THR A 348 -6.51 12.66 -12.71
N ALA A 349 -5.39 11.97 -12.49
CA ALA A 349 -4.67 11.96 -11.22
C ALA A 349 -3.90 13.25 -10.96
N VAL A 350 -3.51 13.98 -12.03
CA VAL A 350 -2.78 15.24 -11.94
C VAL A 350 -3.39 16.25 -12.92
N ASP A 351 -3.81 17.42 -12.41
CA ASP A 351 -4.28 18.56 -13.21
C ASP A 351 -3.62 19.86 -12.76
N LEU A 352 -2.49 20.16 -13.40
CA LEU A 352 -1.73 21.36 -13.13
C LEU A 352 -1.87 22.38 -14.28
N SER A 353 -2.90 22.21 -15.13
CA SER A 353 -3.08 22.98 -16.38
C SER A 353 -3.37 24.47 -16.18
N THR A 354 -3.55 24.92 -14.94
CA THR A 354 -3.55 26.34 -14.55
C THR A 354 -2.22 27.04 -14.89
N TYR A 355 -1.10 26.31 -14.83
CA TYR A 355 0.22 26.83 -15.23
C TYR A 355 0.48 26.59 -16.71
N SER A 356 0.93 27.62 -17.41
CA SER A 356 1.17 27.58 -18.85
C SER A 356 2.41 26.76 -19.24
N THR A 357 3.46 26.87 -18.44
CA THR A 357 4.70 26.11 -18.57
C THR A 357 4.86 25.21 -17.36
N ARG A 358 5.10 23.92 -17.57
CA ARG A 358 5.23 22.93 -16.49
C ARG A 358 6.50 22.10 -16.71
N ASN A 359 7.51 22.43 -15.91
CA ASN A 359 8.81 21.77 -15.92
C ASN A 359 8.82 20.73 -14.81
N TYR A 360 8.86 19.45 -15.19
CA TYR A 360 8.88 18.34 -14.26
C TYR A 360 10.24 17.67 -14.33
N THR A 361 10.94 17.60 -13.22
CA THR A 361 12.25 16.93 -13.10
C THR A 361 12.12 15.81 -12.07
N TYR A 362 12.55 14.61 -12.42
CA TYR A 362 12.64 13.52 -11.46
C TYR A 362 13.88 13.67 -10.58
N ASP A 363 13.69 13.69 -9.26
CA ASP A 363 14.80 13.60 -8.31
C ASP A 363 15.20 12.12 -8.13
N GLN A 364 16.31 11.74 -8.74
CA GLN A 364 16.87 10.38 -8.64
C GLN A 364 17.25 10.00 -7.20
N GLN A 365 17.54 10.98 -6.32
CA GLN A 365 17.85 10.73 -4.90
C GLN A 365 16.66 10.10 -4.17
N LEU A 366 15.42 10.32 -4.61
CA LEU A 366 14.25 9.69 -4.01
C LEU A 366 14.23 8.16 -4.18
N ASN A 367 15.01 7.62 -5.12
CA ASN A 367 15.17 6.18 -5.32
C ASN A 367 16.51 5.66 -4.77
N THR A 368 17.61 6.40 -4.96
CA THR A 368 18.95 5.92 -4.60
C THR A 368 19.35 6.23 -3.15
N ASN A 369 18.79 7.28 -2.54
CA ASN A 369 19.15 7.76 -1.21
C ASN A 369 17.94 8.41 -0.50
N LEU A 370 16.86 7.62 -0.34
CA LEU A 370 15.63 8.10 0.30
C LEU A 370 15.87 8.43 1.78
N SER A 371 15.66 9.70 2.13
CA SER A 371 15.86 10.24 3.48
C SER A 371 14.57 10.76 4.15
N ILE A 372 13.44 10.73 3.43
CA ILE A 372 12.13 11.09 3.99
C ILE A 372 11.77 10.10 5.13
N PRO A 373 11.53 10.59 6.36
CA PRO A 373 11.29 9.73 7.51
C PRO A 373 9.93 9.03 7.42
N TYR A 374 9.87 7.76 7.85
CA TYR A 374 8.63 6.97 7.96
C TYR A 374 7.79 6.83 6.68
N MET A 375 8.44 6.94 5.51
CA MET A 375 7.83 6.62 4.24
C MET A 375 7.15 5.25 4.22
N SER A 376 6.07 5.16 3.45
CA SER A 376 5.39 3.90 3.18
C SER A 376 5.90 3.33 1.85
N TYR A 377 6.13 2.02 1.82
CA TYR A 377 6.57 1.27 0.66
C TYR A 377 5.44 0.42 0.11
N MET A 378 5.50 0.09 -1.17
CA MET A 378 4.62 -0.89 -1.79
C MET A 378 5.10 -2.31 -1.46
N ALA A 379 4.16 -3.15 -1.07
CA ALA A 379 4.38 -4.57 -0.83
C ALA A 379 3.14 -5.32 -1.33
N ASP A 380 3.34 -6.08 -2.42
CA ASP A 380 2.27 -6.66 -3.21
C ASP A 380 2.43 -8.18 -3.30
N LEU A 381 1.34 -8.89 -2.99
CA LEU A 381 1.32 -10.35 -3.06
C LEU A 381 1.26 -10.79 -4.53
N LEU A 382 2.33 -11.43 -5.02
CA LEU A 382 2.38 -11.95 -6.39
C LEU A 382 1.71 -13.32 -6.50
N THR A 383 2.06 -14.21 -5.58
CA THR A 383 1.55 -15.58 -5.55
C THR A 383 1.61 -16.11 -4.13
N TRP A 384 0.74 -17.06 -3.81
CA TRP A 384 0.82 -17.82 -2.58
C TRP A 384 0.41 -19.26 -2.84
N LYS A 385 0.93 -20.15 -2.01
CA LYS A 385 0.51 -21.54 -1.97
C LYS A 385 0.63 -22.08 -0.56
N GLU A 386 -0.20 -23.07 -0.27
CA GLU A 386 -0.02 -23.85 0.93
C GLU A 386 1.12 -24.86 0.75
N VAL A 387 1.93 -25.04 1.79
CA VAL A 387 3.07 -25.95 1.81
C VAL A 387 3.07 -26.78 3.09
N SER A 388 3.82 -27.88 3.11
CA SER A 388 4.10 -28.58 4.36
C SER A 388 4.94 -27.69 5.28
N SER A 389 4.76 -27.82 6.59
CA SER A 389 5.49 -27.02 7.58
C SER A 389 7.01 -27.23 7.53
N SER A 390 7.47 -28.35 6.95
CA SER A 390 8.88 -28.70 6.79
C SER A 390 9.45 -28.36 5.40
N ALA A 391 8.65 -27.85 4.46
CA ALA A 391 9.16 -27.49 3.13
C ALA A 391 10.26 -26.43 3.25
N PRO A 392 11.42 -26.54 2.57
CA PRO A 392 12.41 -25.47 2.53
C PRO A 392 11.87 -24.25 1.79
N PHE A 393 12.52 -23.09 1.94
CA PHE A 393 12.25 -21.99 1.02
C PHE A 393 12.63 -22.41 -0.40
N PRO A 394 11.89 -21.97 -1.44
CA PRO A 394 12.32 -22.17 -2.81
C PRO A 394 13.73 -21.60 -3.00
N PRO A 395 14.58 -22.25 -3.82
CA PRO A 395 15.93 -21.78 -4.08
C PRO A 395 15.93 -20.36 -4.65
N HIS A 396 17.02 -19.63 -4.39
CA HIS A 396 17.28 -18.26 -4.84
C HIS A 396 17.55 -18.18 -6.34
#